data_AF-A0A8R1EQI4-F1
#
_entry.id   AF-A0A8R1EQI4-F1
#
_cell.length_a   1.000
_cell.length_b   1.000
_cell.length_c   1.000
_cell.angle_alpha   90.00
_cell.angle_beta   90.00
_cell.angle_gamma   90.00
#
_symmetry.space_group_name_H-M   'P 1'
#
loop_
_entity.id
_entity.type
_entity.pdbx_description
1 polymer ?
#
loop_
_entity_poly.entity_id
_entity_poly.type
_entity_poly.pdbx_seq_one_letter_code
_entity_poly.pdbx_strand_id
1 'polypeptide(L)'
;DKCFDRNVQQYTYEFCPFGQNTQKDTGAYSGTSLGSFKKWSGPEGEKYTRQHYGDGQQCWNGPKRSTDITIQCGVENELVEVTEPAKCEYEFTFRTPLACPDPDVGVHEEL
;
A
#
# COMPACT_ATOMS: atom_id res chain seq x y z
N ASP A 1 11.23 -11.47 -3.00
CA ASP A 1 10.35 -10.49 -2.32
C ASP A 1 8.93 -11.03 -2.23
N LYS A 2 8.20 -10.72 -1.15
CA LYS A 2 6.84 -11.20 -0.88
C LYS A 2 5.82 -10.11 -1.21
N CYS A 3 4.78 -10.47 -1.94
CA CYS A 3 3.65 -9.59 -2.25
C CYS A 3 2.37 -10.08 -1.58
N PHE A 4 1.40 -9.18 -1.46
CA PHE A 4 0.13 -9.42 -0.79
C PHE A 4 -1.00 -8.97 -1.71
N ASP A 5 -1.94 -9.85 -1.99
CA ASP A 5 -3.04 -9.57 -2.90
C ASP A 5 -4.41 -9.51 -2.23
N ARG A 6 -5.34 -8.83 -2.89
CA ARG A 6 -6.74 -8.75 -2.52
C ARG A 6 -7.62 -8.72 -3.75
N ASN A 7 -8.65 -9.57 -3.77
CA ASN A 7 -9.70 -9.51 -4.77
C ASN A 7 -10.75 -8.47 -4.40
N VAL A 8 -11.01 -7.52 -5.30
CA VAL A 8 -12.07 -6.52 -5.17
C VAL A 8 -12.80 -6.45 -6.51
N GLN A 9 -14.10 -6.76 -6.49
CA GLN A 9 -14.92 -6.92 -7.69
C GLN A 9 -14.31 -7.95 -8.66
N GLN A 10 -13.97 -7.53 -9.88
CA GLN A 10 -13.38 -8.38 -10.93
C GLN A 10 -11.84 -8.33 -10.98
N TYR A 11 -11.23 -7.58 -10.07
CA TYR A 11 -9.78 -7.34 -10.07
C TYR A 11 -9.10 -7.95 -8.86
N THR A 12 -7.88 -8.43 -9.08
CA THR A 12 -6.90 -8.74 -8.05
C THR A 12 -5.89 -7.59 -7.99
N TYR A 13 -5.79 -6.95 -6.83
CA TYR A 13 -4.80 -5.93 -6.54
C TYR A 13 -3.65 -6.55 -5.77
N GLU A 14 -2.42 -6.20 -6.11
CA GLU A 14 -1.22 -6.73 -5.50
C GLU A 14 -0.35 -5.59 -4.98
N PHE A 15 0.04 -5.70 -3.72
CA PHE A 15 0.97 -4.82 -3.04
C PHE A 15 2.30 -5.55 -2.82
N CYS A 16 3.39 -5.00 -3.36
CA CYS A 16 4.75 -5.49 -3.14
C CYS A 16 5.56 -4.39 -2.43
N PRO A 17 5.83 -4.51 -1.10
CA PRO A 17 6.59 -3.52 -0.36
C PRO A 17 7.92 -3.18 -1.05
N PHE A 18 8.17 -1.89 -1.26
CA PHE A 18 9.34 -1.33 -1.97
C PHE A 18 9.49 -1.74 -3.44
N GLY A 19 8.53 -2.49 -3.97
CA GLY A 19 8.47 -2.93 -5.36
C GLY A 19 7.45 -2.14 -6.18
N GLN A 20 6.71 -2.87 -7.02
CA GLN A 20 5.65 -2.33 -7.87
C GLN A 20 4.30 -2.91 -7.44
N ASN A 21 3.27 -2.07 -7.43
CA ASN A 21 1.89 -2.49 -7.18
C ASN A 21 1.18 -2.72 -8.50
N THR A 22 0.27 -3.70 -8.55
CA THR A 22 -0.43 -4.06 -9.79
C THR A 22 -1.93 -4.27 -9.58
N GLN A 23 -2.68 -4.08 -10.66
CA GLN A 23 -4.08 -4.49 -10.80
C GLN A 23 -4.17 -5.45 -11.99
N LYS A 24 -4.78 -6.61 -11.80
CA LYS A 24 -5.06 -7.57 -12.88
C LYS A 24 -6.50 -8.03 -12.80
N ASP A 25 -7.10 -8.42 -13.92
CA ASP A 25 -8.36 -9.17 -13.86
C ASP A 25 -8.13 -10.45 -13.05
N THR A 26 -9.11 -10.85 -12.24
CA THR A 26 -8.97 -12.05 -11.40
C THR A 26 -8.69 -13.28 -12.27
N GLY A 27 -7.56 -13.94 -12.03
CA GLY A 27 -7.08 -15.09 -12.80
C GLY A 27 -6.20 -14.75 -14.02
N ALA A 28 -5.99 -13.48 -14.33
CA ALA A 28 -5.08 -13.06 -15.40
C ALA A 28 -3.60 -13.18 -14.99
N TYR A 29 -2.74 -13.39 -16.00
CA TYR A 29 -1.29 -13.49 -15.83
C TYR A 29 -0.58 -12.12 -15.83
N SER A 30 -1.14 -11.13 -16.54
CA SER A 30 -0.59 -9.79 -16.67
C SER A 30 -1.55 -8.76 -16.10
N GLY A 31 -0.99 -7.69 -15.53
CA GLY A 31 -1.76 -6.59 -14.96
C GLY A 31 -1.23 -5.22 -15.37
N THR A 32 -1.99 -4.21 -14.99
CA THR A 32 -1.65 -2.79 -15.08
C THR A 32 -0.78 -2.41 -13.89
N SER A 33 0.35 -1.74 -14.13
CA SER A 33 1.16 -1.16 -13.05
C SER A 33 0.45 0.04 -12.42
N LEU A 34 0.33 0.02 -11.09
CA LEU A 34 -0.26 1.10 -10.28
C LEU A 34 0.82 1.99 -9.64
N GLY A 35 2.08 1.78 -9.99
CA GLY A 35 3.21 2.56 -9.51
C GLY A 35 4.26 1.72 -8.80
N SER A 36 5.46 2.26 -8.73
CA SER A 36 6.59 1.70 -7.98
C SER A 36 6.95 2.60 -6.82
N PHE A 37 7.52 2.03 -5.76
CA PHE A 37 7.87 2.76 -4.54
C PHE A 37 8.69 4.01 -4.86
N LYS A 38 8.27 5.15 -4.28
CA LYS A 38 8.99 6.42 -4.40
C LYS A 38 9.56 6.87 -3.08
N LYS A 39 8.71 6.93 -2.05
CA LYS A 39 9.07 7.47 -0.75
C LYS A 39 8.07 7.05 0.32
N TRP A 40 8.51 7.17 1.56
CA TRP A 40 7.62 7.30 2.70
C TRP A 40 6.91 8.66 2.65
N SER A 41 5.61 8.66 2.96
CA SER A 41 4.69 9.80 2.83
C SER A 41 3.83 10.02 4.08
N GLY A 42 4.18 9.39 5.21
CA GLY A 42 3.49 9.64 6.48
C GLY A 42 3.71 11.07 6.99
N PRO A 43 2.86 11.55 7.92
CA PRO A 43 2.99 12.88 8.50
C PRO A 43 4.25 13.01 9.37
N GLU A 44 4.58 14.24 9.77
CA GLU A 44 5.70 14.50 10.68
C GLU A 44 5.50 13.74 12.00
N GLY A 45 6.55 13.11 12.51
CA GLY A 45 6.48 12.21 13.68
C GLY A 45 6.03 10.77 13.37
N GLU A 46 5.33 10.54 12.26
CA GLU A 46 4.79 9.23 11.87
C GLU A 46 5.11 8.87 10.41
N LYS A 47 6.29 9.26 9.92
CA LYS A 47 6.70 9.11 8.51
C LYS A 47 6.46 7.72 7.92
N TYR A 48 6.61 6.67 8.73
CA TYR A 48 6.52 5.27 8.30
C TYR A 48 5.09 4.71 8.26
N THR A 49 4.06 5.50 8.57
CA THR A 49 2.67 5.07 8.48
C THR A 49 2.11 5.12 7.06
N ARG A 50 2.81 5.76 6.11
CA ARG A 50 2.40 5.79 4.70
C ARG A 50 3.55 5.66 3.71
N GLN A 51 3.28 5.01 2.59
CA GLN A 51 4.18 4.94 1.44
C GLN A 51 3.49 5.43 0.17
N HIS A 52 4.22 6.16 -0.66
CA HIS A 52 3.76 6.60 -1.97
C HIS A 52 4.44 5.81 -3.09
N TYR A 53 3.61 5.29 -4.01
CA TYR A 53 4.00 4.58 -5.21
C TYR A 53 3.53 5.37 -6.42
N GLY A 54 4.43 5.67 -7.34
CA GLY A 54 4.15 6.54 -8.48
C GLY A 54 4.80 6.03 -9.77
N ASP A 55 4.60 6.77 -10.85
CA ASP A 55 5.03 6.40 -12.20
C ASP A 55 4.49 5.03 -12.69
N GLY A 56 3.26 4.69 -12.32
CA GLY A 56 2.57 3.54 -12.87
C GLY A 56 2.23 3.71 -14.35
N GLN A 57 1.49 2.75 -14.90
CA GLN A 57 1.09 2.77 -16.30
C GLN A 57 0.24 3.99 -16.61
N GLN A 58 0.51 4.63 -17.75
CA GLN A 58 -0.22 5.81 -18.23
C GLN A 58 -1.74 5.54 -18.28
N CYS A 59 -2.51 6.44 -17.67
CA CYS A 59 -3.96 6.44 -17.74
C CYS A 59 -4.40 7.17 -19.02
N TRP A 60 -5.37 6.61 -19.77
CA TRP A 60 -5.79 7.14 -21.09
C TRP A 60 -6.29 8.59 -21.05
N ASN A 61 -6.76 9.06 -19.90
CA ASN A 61 -7.18 10.45 -19.70
C ASN A 61 -7.02 10.82 -18.22
N GLY A 62 -5.78 10.77 -17.75
CA GLY A 62 -5.43 10.99 -16.35
C GLY A 62 -3.92 11.00 -16.14
N PRO A 63 -3.47 11.18 -14.88
CA PRO A 63 -2.05 11.08 -14.56
C PRO A 63 -1.54 9.65 -14.79
N LYS A 64 -0.22 9.46 -14.68
CA LYS A 64 0.31 8.11 -14.47
C LYS A 64 -0.30 7.56 -13.18
N ARG A 65 -0.66 6.27 -13.19
CA ARG A 65 -1.26 5.64 -12.02
C ARG A 65 -0.33 5.73 -10.81
N SER A 66 -0.93 5.95 -9.65
CA SER A 66 -0.23 5.99 -8.37
C SER A 66 -1.03 5.29 -7.29
N THR A 67 -0.34 4.78 -6.28
CA THR A 67 -0.94 4.15 -5.12
C THR A 67 -0.35 4.75 -3.86
N ASP A 68 -1.19 5.17 -2.92
CA ASP A 68 -0.78 5.49 -1.56
C ASP A 68 -1.16 4.33 -0.63
N ILE A 69 -0.18 3.86 0.15
CA ILE A 69 -0.34 2.75 1.08
C ILE A 69 -0.39 3.32 2.49
N THR A 70 -1.48 3.09 3.21
CA THR A 70 -1.57 3.30 4.65
C THR A 70 -1.18 2.01 5.37
N ILE A 71 -0.22 2.09 6.28
CA ILE A 71 0.26 0.96 7.07
C ILE A 71 -0.34 1.04 8.47
N GLN A 72 -0.98 -0.04 8.90
CA GLN A 72 -1.63 -0.14 10.21
C GLN A 72 -1.08 -1.32 11.01
N CYS A 73 -1.07 -1.19 12.33
CA CYS A 73 -0.83 -2.32 13.23
C CYS A 73 -1.88 -3.42 12.99
N GLY A 74 -1.43 -4.66 12.92
CA GLY A 74 -2.29 -5.84 12.83
C GLY A 74 -1.53 -7.11 13.15
N VAL A 75 -2.27 -8.20 13.35
CA VAL A 75 -1.69 -9.51 13.71
C VAL A 75 -1.04 -10.24 12.54
N GLU A 76 -1.43 -9.90 11.31
CA GLU A 76 -0.97 -10.55 10.09
C GLU A 76 -0.49 -9.51 9.07
N ASN A 77 0.33 -9.97 8.12
CA ASN A 77 0.74 -9.18 6.96
C ASN A 77 -0.31 -9.36 5.86
N GLU A 78 -1.21 -8.39 5.70
CA GLU A 78 -2.35 -8.51 4.77
C GLU A 78 -2.76 -7.17 4.16
N LEU A 79 -3.15 -7.22 2.88
CA LEU A 79 -3.81 -6.10 2.19
C LEU A 79 -5.30 -6.15 2.52
N VAL A 80 -5.77 -5.25 3.39
CA VAL A 80 -7.14 -5.32 3.95
C VAL A 80 -8.15 -4.46 3.21
N GLU A 81 -7.69 -3.40 2.55
CA GLU A 81 -8.56 -2.48 1.83
C GLU A 81 -7.86 -1.96 0.58
N VAL A 82 -8.65 -1.78 -0.47
CA VAL A 82 -8.24 -1.19 -1.74
C VAL A 82 -9.40 -0.33 -2.26
N THR A 83 -9.12 0.93 -2.55
CA THR A 83 -10.08 1.89 -3.12
C THR A 83 -9.44 2.67 -4.27
N GLU A 84 -10.28 3.20 -5.16
CA GLU A 84 -9.90 4.14 -6.22
C GLU A 84 -10.70 5.44 -5.99
N PRO A 85 -10.29 6.30 -5.03
CA PRO A 85 -11.05 7.50 -4.68
C PRO A 85 -11.09 8.53 -5.83
N ALA A 86 -10.06 8.53 -6.67
CA ALA A 86 -10.02 9.31 -7.90
C ALA A 86 -9.48 8.45 -9.04
N LYS A 87 -9.84 8.80 -10.27
CA LYS A 87 -9.47 8.03 -11.45
C LYS A 87 -7.95 7.85 -11.53
N CYS A 88 -7.50 6.61 -11.59
CA CYS A 88 -6.08 6.24 -11.67
C CYS A 88 -5.24 6.59 -10.42
N GLU A 89 -5.88 6.98 -9.32
CA GLU A 89 -5.26 7.19 -8.01
C GLU A 89 -5.86 6.19 -7.02
N TYR A 90 -5.01 5.35 -6.43
CA TYR A 90 -5.44 4.23 -5.60
C TYR A 90 -4.99 4.43 -4.15
N GLU A 91 -5.81 3.97 -3.21
CA GLU A 91 -5.46 3.93 -1.79
C GLU A 91 -5.59 2.50 -1.27
N PHE A 92 -4.52 2.00 -0.67
CA PHE A 92 -4.48 0.68 -0.06
C PHE A 92 -4.28 0.81 1.45
N THR A 93 -4.91 -0.08 2.22
CA THR A 93 -4.61 -0.26 3.64
C THR A 93 -3.92 -1.61 3.82
N PHE A 94 -2.69 -1.59 4.33
CA PHE A 94 -1.89 -2.77 4.63
C PHE A 94 -1.74 -2.92 6.15
N ARG A 95 -2.08 -4.09 6.68
CA ARG A 95 -1.84 -4.42 8.08
C ARG A 95 -0.57 -5.25 8.22
N THR A 96 0.18 -4.99 9.28
CA THR A 96 1.40 -5.73 9.61
C THR A 96 1.72 -5.64 11.10
N PRO A 97 2.27 -6.71 11.72
CA PRO A 97 2.79 -6.64 13.08
C PRO A 97 3.92 -5.61 13.23
N LEU A 98 4.63 -5.29 12.14
CA LEU A 98 5.75 -4.33 12.15
C LEU A 98 5.32 -2.88 12.40
N ALA A 99 4.03 -2.58 12.25
CA ALA A 99 3.48 -1.26 12.52
C ALA A 99 2.84 -1.16 13.92
N CYS A 100 2.91 -2.24 14.71
CA CYS A 100 2.46 -2.21 16.09
C CYS A 100 3.50 -1.53 16.97
N PRO A 101 3.07 -0.81 18.01
CA PRO A 101 3.99 -0.28 19.01
C PRO A 101 4.77 -1.43 19.64
N ASP A 102 6.06 -1.17 19.88
CA ASP A 102 6.87 -2.08 20.67
C ASP A 102 6.28 -2.15 22.08
N PRO A 103 5.94 -3.35 22.61
CA PRO A 103 5.41 -3.48 23.95
C PRO A 103 6.32 -2.88 25.03
N ASP A 104 7.63 -2.76 24.77
CA ASP A 104 8.62 -2.30 25.74
C ASP A 104 8.87 -0.78 25.72
N VAL A 105 8.31 -0.03 24.76
CA VAL A 105 8.54 1.44 24.62
C VAL A 105 7.59 2.28 25.51
N GLY A 106 6.76 1.62 26.34
CA GLY A 106 5.83 2.28 27.26
C GLY A 106 6.31 2.49 28.70
N VAL A 107 7.54 2.09 29.07
CA VAL A 107 8.02 2.19 30.47
C VAL A 107 9.33 2.97 30.55
N HIS A 108 9.27 4.26 30.30
CA HIS A 108 10.22 5.22 30.87
C HIS A 108 9.48 6.53 31.17
N GLU A 109 8.54 6.43 32.13
CA GLU A 109 8.05 7.60 32.87
C GLU A 109 9.23 8.14 33.71
N GLU A 110 9.44 9.44 33.63
CA GLU A 110 10.58 10.16 34.18
C GLU A 110 10.69 10.00 35.72
N LEU A 111 11.90 9.69 36.20
CA LEU A 111 12.31 9.77 37.62
C LEU A 111 13.48 10.75 37.75
#